data_AF-A0A643C4G1-F1
#
_entry.id   AF-A0A643C4G1-F1
#
_cell.length_a   1.000
_cell.length_b   1.000
_cell.length_c   1.000
_cell.angle_alpha   90.00
_cell.angle_beta   90.00
_cell.angle_gamma   90.00
#
_symmetry.space_group_name_H-M   'P 1'
#
loop_
_entity.id
_entity.type
_entity.pdbx_description
1 polymer ?
#
loop_
_entity_poly.entity_id
_entity_poly.type
_entity_poly.pdbx_seq_one_letter_code
_entity_poly.pdbx_strand_id
1 'polypeptide(L)'
;MLQLSLSWLGLGPVAASPWLLLLLVGASWLLARVLARIYAFCDNRCHLRCFLQPPKRNWFWGPLGLVKSNEEGMRLVEDLGHYFRDVHLLWMGPFYPILRLVHPNFTAPLLQATATIIPKDMFFYSVLNPWLGDGLLLSAGDKWSHHRRLLTPAFHFEIFEAAKWQRLASEGSTHLDMFEHISLMTLDSLQKCVFSFDSNCQEKPSEYIAAVLELSALVMKRTEACDLVHDFTEAVIRERHCTLISQCSQDFLKAKAKVETLDFIDVLLLAKDEDGKELSDEDIQAEADTFMFEGHDTTASGLSWVLYNLVKYPEYQERCQQEVRELLRDREPKEIEWGKLEGMSSSLGVQG
;
A
#
# COMPACT_ATOMS: atom_id res chain seq x y z
N MET A 1 23.17 -27.19 -52.07
CA MET A 1 23.45 -26.01 -51.21
C MET A 1 23.83 -24.86 -52.13
N LEU A 2 23.30 -23.65 -51.91
CA LEU A 2 23.71 -22.45 -52.64
C LEU A 2 24.62 -21.62 -51.72
N GLN A 3 25.91 -21.55 -52.01
CA GLN A 3 26.84 -20.67 -51.31
C GLN A 3 26.78 -19.26 -51.91
N LEU A 4 26.19 -18.32 -51.18
CA LEU A 4 26.28 -16.90 -51.48
C LEU A 4 27.68 -16.39 -51.08
N SER A 5 28.61 -16.36 -52.03
CA SER A 5 29.97 -15.83 -51.79
C SER A 5 30.02 -14.30 -51.98
N LEU A 6 30.01 -13.56 -50.88
CA LEU A 6 30.22 -12.10 -50.85
C LEU A 6 31.72 -11.74 -51.01
N SER A 7 32.35 -12.27 -52.06
CA SER A 7 33.81 -12.19 -52.30
C SER A 7 34.36 -10.76 -52.47
N TRP A 8 33.49 -9.79 -52.72
CA TRP A 8 33.86 -8.37 -52.91
C TRP A 8 34.20 -7.65 -51.60
N LEU A 9 33.95 -8.27 -50.44
CA LEU A 9 34.28 -7.72 -49.11
C LEU A 9 35.63 -8.20 -48.55
N GLY A 10 36.43 -8.95 -49.32
CA GLY A 10 37.76 -9.45 -48.90
C GLY A 10 37.73 -10.55 -47.82
N LEU A 11 36.57 -10.80 -47.21
CA LEU A 11 36.34 -11.91 -46.31
C LEU A 11 36.26 -13.21 -47.11
N GLY A 12 37.10 -14.18 -46.75
CA GLY A 12 37.00 -15.56 -47.24
C GLY A 12 35.73 -16.27 -46.74
N PRO A 13 35.59 -17.59 -46.95
CA PRO A 13 34.47 -18.37 -46.43
C PRO A 13 34.58 -18.57 -44.91
N VAL A 14 34.44 -17.47 -44.17
CA VAL A 14 34.20 -17.49 -42.73
C VAL A 14 32.83 -18.14 -42.53
N ALA A 15 32.84 -19.43 -42.22
CA ALA A 15 31.69 -20.10 -41.65
C ALA A 15 31.39 -19.41 -40.32
N ALA A 16 30.50 -18.41 -40.35
CA ALA A 16 30.07 -17.67 -39.19
C ALA A 16 29.45 -18.68 -38.21
N SER A 17 30.23 -19.08 -37.21
CA SER A 17 29.82 -20.07 -36.21
C SER A 17 28.43 -19.70 -35.69
N PRO A 18 27.47 -20.63 -35.58
CA PRO A 18 26.12 -20.31 -35.14
C PRO A 18 26.09 -19.51 -33.82
N TRP A 19 27.07 -19.75 -32.95
CA TRP A 19 27.32 -18.99 -31.73
C TRP A 19 27.64 -17.51 -31.96
N LEU A 20 28.41 -17.14 -32.99
CA LEU A 20 28.69 -15.75 -33.34
C LEU A 20 27.44 -15.03 -33.86
N LEU A 21 26.61 -15.73 -34.65
CA LEU A 21 25.33 -15.18 -35.13
C LEU A 21 24.34 -15.00 -33.97
N LEU A 22 24.25 -15.98 -33.05
CA LEU A 22 23.44 -15.87 -31.83
C LEU A 22 23.91 -14.73 -30.91
N LEU A 23 25.23 -14.54 -30.75
CA LEU A 23 25.80 -13.43 -30.01
C LEU A 23 25.48 -12.08 -30.67
N LEU A 24 25.58 -11.98 -32.00
CA LEU A 24 25.22 -10.77 -32.75
C LEU A 24 23.73 -10.43 -32.59
N VAL A 25 22.84 -11.40 -32.76
CA VAL A 25 21.39 -11.22 -32.56
C VAL A 25 21.08 -10.83 -31.11
N GLY A 26 21.67 -11.50 -30.12
CA GLY A 26 21.50 -11.17 -28.70
C GLY A 26 21.99 -9.77 -28.34
N ALA A 27 23.16 -9.37 -28.85
CA ALA A 27 23.72 -8.04 -28.65
C ALA A 27 22.89 -6.94 -29.34
N SER A 28 22.44 -7.17 -30.58
CA SER A 28 21.55 -6.24 -31.30
C SER A 28 20.19 -6.09 -30.62
N TRP A 29 19.61 -7.18 -30.10
CA TRP A 29 18.35 -7.16 -29.34
C TRP A 29 18.50 -6.45 -28.00
N LEU A 30 19.61 -6.66 -27.28
CA LEU A 30 19.93 -5.95 -26.05
C LEU A 30 20.13 -4.45 -26.31
N LEU A 31 20.88 -4.09 -27.35
CA LEU A 31 21.09 -2.71 -27.78
C LEU A 31 19.78 -2.03 -28.15
N ALA A 32 18.90 -2.70 -28.92
CA ALA A 32 17.58 -2.19 -29.24
C ALA A 32 16.72 -1.95 -27.99
N ARG A 33 16.76 -2.85 -27.00
CA ARG A 33 16.07 -2.66 -25.71
C ARG A 33 16.65 -1.52 -24.87
N VAL A 34 17.96 -1.32 -24.89
CA VAL A 34 18.63 -0.19 -24.21
C VAL A 34 18.27 1.13 -24.88
N LEU A 35 18.36 1.21 -26.20
CA LEU A 35 17.98 2.40 -26.98
C LEU A 35 16.49 2.74 -26.81
N ALA A 36 15.59 1.75 -26.82
CA ALA A 36 14.17 1.96 -26.55
C ALA A 36 13.90 2.51 -25.14
N ARG A 37 14.62 2.01 -24.11
CA ARG A 37 14.53 2.56 -22.75
C ARG A 37 15.08 3.98 -22.64
N ILE A 38 16.18 4.29 -23.32
CA ILE A 38 16.75 5.65 -23.36
C ILE A 38 15.79 6.60 -24.09
N TYR A 39 15.20 6.17 -25.21
CA TYR A 39 14.18 6.94 -25.93
C TYR A 39 12.98 7.23 -25.02
N ALA A 40 12.36 6.20 -24.43
CA ALA A 40 11.20 6.37 -23.55
C ALA A 40 11.51 7.23 -22.31
N PHE A 41 12.72 7.11 -21.75
CA PHE A 41 13.18 8.00 -20.68
C PHE A 41 13.26 9.46 -21.14
N CYS A 42 13.88 9.73 -22.30
CA CYS A 42 13.98 11.08 -22.86
C CYS A 42 12.61 11.66 -23.21
N ASP A 43 11.70 10.84 -23.74
CA ASP A 43 10.34 11.20 -24.15
C ASP A 43 9.47 11.55 -22.93
N ASN A 44 9.45 10.68 -21.90
CA ASN A 44 8.84 10.99 -20.60
C ASN A 44 9.47 12.24 -19.96
N ARG A 45 10.80 12.40 -20.02
CA ARG A 45 11.53 13.61 -19.58
C ARG A 45 11.24 14.85 -20.44
N CYS A 46 10.56 14.73 -21.57
CA CYS A 46 10.08 15.85 -22.39
C CYS A 46 8.62 16.18 -22.06
N HIS A 47 7.73 15.18 -22.05
CA HIS A 47 6.32 15.34 -21.71
C HIS A 47 6.12 15.90 -20.29
N LEU A 48 6.93 15.50 -19.33
CA LEU A 48 6.78 15.89 -17.92
C LEU A 48 7.50 17.21 -17.55
N ARG A 49 8.03 17.98 -18.52
CA ARG A 49 8.74 19.25 -18.23
C ARG A 49 7.84 20.38 -17.76
N CYS A 50 6.54 20.29 -18.01
CA CYS A 50 5.55 21.26 -17.54
C CYS A 50 5.35 21.21 -16.01
N PHE A 51 5.68 20.09 -15.36
CA PHE A 51 5.52 19.92 -13.92
C PHE A 51 6.73 20.43 -13.16
N LEU A 52 6.46 21.27 -12.15
CA LEU A 52 7.46 21.71 -11.18
C LEU A 52 8.04 20.51 -10.42
N GLN A 53 9.31 20.61 -10.04
CA GLN A 53 10.04 19.57 -9.33
C GLN A 53 10.64 20.18 -8.05
N PRO A 54 10.54 19.52 -6.89
CA PRO A 54 11.21 19.98 -5.67
C PRO A 54 12.74 19.87 -5.79
N PRO A 55 13.48 20.51 -4.86
CA PRO A 55 14.92 20.30 -4.73
C PRO A 55 15.24 18.81 -4.66
N LYS A 56 16.13 18.34 -5.54
CA LYS A 56 16.51 16.93 -5.61
C LYS A 56 17.70 16.70 -4.68
N ARG A 57 17.66 15.61 -3.92
CA ARG A 57 18.80 15.13 -3.13
C ARG A 57 19.97 14.77 -4.04
N ASN A 58 19.69 14.13 -5.18
CA ASN A 58 20.69 13.82 -6.20
C ASN A 58 20.07 13.74 -7.62
N TRP A 59 20.91 13.56 -8.65
CA TRP A 59 20.48 13.58 -10.05
C TRP A 59 19.85 12.27 -10.55
N PHE A 60 20.10 11.14 -9.86
CA PHE A 60 19.79 9.78 -10.33
C PHE A 60 18.58 9.19 -9.61
N TRP A 61 18.56 9.21 -8.28
CA TRP A 61 17.46 8.82 -7.40
C TRP A 61 16.47 9.96 -7.06
N GLY A 62 16.78 11.20 -7.45
CA GLY A 62 15.84 12.32 -7.33
C GLY A 62 15.63 12.77 -5.87
N PRO A 63 14.38 12.75 -5.35
CA PRO A 63 14.06 12.99 -3.94
C PRO A 63 13.81 11.69 -3.14
N LEU A 64 14.21 10.52 -3.65
CA LEU A 64 14.19 9.28 -2.86
C LEU A 64 15.10 9.44 -1.62
N GLY A 65 14.71 8.87 -0.48
CA GLY A 65 15.38 9.12 0.81
C GLY A 65 15.33 10.57 1.31
N LEU A 66 14.47 11.43 0.74
CA LEU A 66 14.18 12.78 1.26
C LEU A 66 12.98 12.77 2.22
N VAL A 67 11.93 12.02 1.87
CA VAL A 67 10.76 11.77 2.72
C VAL A 67 11.03 10.52 3.55
N LYS A 68 11.21 10.69 4.86
CA LYS A 68 11.34 9.60 5.84
C LYS A 68 9.97 9.14 6.33
N SER A 69 9.89 7.91 6.85
CA SER A 69 8.73 7.35 7.55
C SER A 69 8.55 7.90 8.98
N ASN A 70 8.82 9.19 9.19
CA ASN A 70 8.76 9.85 10.51
C ASN A 70 8.11 11.24 10.42
N GLU A 71 7.96 11.90 11.58
CA GLU A 71 7.34 13.24 11.66
C GLU A 71 8.06 14.29 10.80
N GLU A 72 9.41 14.25 10.72
CA GLU A 72 10.19 15.16 9.87
C GLU A 72 9.83 15.00 8.39
N GLY A 73 9.70 13.76 7.93
CA GLY A 73 9.31 13.43 6.55
C GLY A 73 7.87 13.84 6.25
N MET A 74 6.95 13.66 7.19
CA MET A 74 5.55 14.08 7.03
C MET A 74 5.40 15.60 6.97
N ARG A 75 6.08 16.35 7.85
CA ARG A 75 6.13 17.82 7.80
C ARG A 75 6.74 18.31 6.48
N LEU A 76 7.77 17.65 5.96
CA LEU A 76 8.33 17.98 4.64
C LEU A 76 7.34 17.72 3.49
N VAL A 77 6.51 16.68 3.58
CA VAL A 77 5.45 16.38 2.60
C VAL A 77 4.32 17.42 2.64
N GLU A 78 4.06 18.02 3.81
CA GLU A 78 3.15 19.16 4.02
C GLU A 78 3.73 20.46 3.44
N ASP A 79 4.96 20.84 3.81
CA ASP A 79 5.70 22.00 3.27
C ASP A 79 5.76 21.97 1.73
N LEU A 80 6.08 20.80 1.16
CA LEU A 80 6.08 20.60 -0.29
C LEU A 80 4.69 20.74 -0.91
N GLY A 81 3.62 20.42 -0.18
CA GLY A 81 2.24 20.67 -0.62
C GLY A 81 1.88 22.15 -0.61
N HIS A 82 2.28 22.89 0.43
CA HIS A 82 2.04 24.33 0.52
C HIS A 82 2.81 25.15 -0.53
N TYR A 83 4.02 24.70 -0.90
CA TYR A 83 4.84 25.30 -1.94
C TYR A 83 4.38 24.90 -3.36
N PHE A 84 4.18 23.60 -3.61
CA PHE A 84 3.76 23.06 -4.92
C PHE A 84 2.27 22.70 -4.94
N ARG A 85 1.44 23.74 -4.88
CA ARG A 85 -0.01 23.67 -4.60
C ARG A 85 -0.86 22.87 -5.59
N ASP A 86 -0.44 22.78 -6.86
CA ASP A 86 -1.20 22.14 -7.93
C ASP A 86 -0.81 20.66 -8.12
N VAL A 87 0.25 20.42 -8.90
CA VAL A 87 0.83 19.12 -9.20
C VAL A 87 2.34 19.28 -9.31
N HIS A 88 3.10 18.38 -8.67
CA HIS A 88 4.56 18.34 -8.78
C HIS A 88 5.09 16.95 -9.12
N LEU A 89 6.23 16.94 -9.79
CA LEU A 89 6.89 15.74 -10.28
C LEU A 89 8.02 15.32 -9.34
N LEU A 90 7.89 14.12 -8.80
CA LEU A 90 8.92 13.37 -8.10
C LEU A 90 9.54 12.35 -9.09
N TRP A 91 10.77 11.92 -8.83
CA TRP A 91 11.47 10.92 -9.64
C TRP A 91 12.06 9.86 -8.73
N MET A 92 11.45 8.67 -8.70
CA MET A 92 12.02 7.52 -8.00
C MET A 92 13.01 6.83 -8.95
N GLY A 93 14.31 7.05 -8.72
CA GLY A 93 15.32 6.62 -9.68
C GLY A 93 15.23 7.38 -11.01
N PRO A 94 16.02 6.96 -12.02
CA PRO A 94 16.05 7.65 -13.30
C PRO A 94 14.79 7.38 -14.14
N PHE A 95 14.09 6.27 -13.92
CA PHE A 95 13.07 5.78 -14.85
C PHE A 95 11.62 5.87 -14.36
N TYR A 96 11.37 6.15 -13.07
CA TYR A 96 10.03 6.14 -12.49
C TYR A 96 9.55 7.54 -12.07
N PRO A 97 8.85 8.28 -12.96
CA PRO A 97 8.23 9.56 -12.60
C PRO A 97 6.97 9.33 -11.76
N ILE A 98 6.82 10.08 -10.67
CA ILE A 98 5.63 10.07 -9.81
C ILE A 98 5.05 11.49 -9.80
N LEU A 99 3.81 11.66 -10.26
CA LEU A 99 3.10 12.95 -10.17
C LEU A 99 2.34 13.00 -8.86
N ARG A 100 2.80 13.82 -7.90
CA ARG A 100 2.05 14.12 -6.69
C ARG A 100 1.08 15.25 -6.97
N LEU A 101 -0.20 14.93 -6.88
CA LEU A 101 -1.31 15.84 -7.06
C LEU A 101 -1.71 16.40 -5.69
N VAL A 102 -1.93 17.71 -5.60
CA VAL A 102 -2.23 18.41 -4.33
C VAL A 102 -3.56 19.14 -4.41
N HIS A 103 -3.85 19.84 -5.51
CA HIS A 103 -5.10 20.59 -5.64
C HIS A 103 -6.30 19.69 -6.06
N PRO A 104 -7.50 19.87 -5.44
CA PRO A 104 -8.71 19.10 -5.78
C PRO A 104 -9.06 19.00 -7.26
N ASN A 105 -8.83 20.08 -8.02
CA ASN A 105 -9.08 20.13 -9.46
C ASN A 105 -8.32 19.06 -10.28
N PHE A 106 -7.21 18.52 -9.75
CA PHE A 106 -6.44 17.46 -10.41
C PHE A 106 -6.62 16.09 -9.74
N THR A 107 -6.93 16.02 -8.44
CA THR A 107 -7.20 14.73 -7.77
C THR A 107 -8.60 14.21 -8.08
N ALA A 108 -9.63 15.06 -8.05
CA ALA A 108 -11.02 14.63 -8.22
C ALA A 108 -11.30 13.94 -9.59
N PRO A 109 -10.81 14.43 -10.74
CA PRO A 109 -11.01 13.74 -12.03
C PRO A 109 -10.35 12.36 -12.10
N LEU A 110 -9.30 12.11 -11.31
CA LEU A 110 -8.61 10.83 -11.25
C LEU A 110 -9.32 9.87 -10.28
N LEU A 111 -9.77 10.37 -9.13
CA LEU A 111 -10.59 9.59 -8.17
C LEU A 111 -11.98 9.24 -8.72
N GLN A 112 -12.48 9.99 -9.70
CA GLN A 112 -13.73 9.73 -10.42
C GLN A 112 -13.54 8.94 -11.73
N ALA A 113 -12.31 8.66 -12.15
CA ALA A 113 -12.04 7.88 -13.35
C ALA A 113 -12.33 6.39 -13.11
N THR A 114 -12.70 5.67 -14.17
CA THR A 114 -12.89 4.21 -14.11
C THR A 114 -11.57 3.51 -13.76
N ALA A 115 -11.62 2.48 -12.90
CA ALA A 115 -10.44 1.68 -12.50
C ALA A 115 -9.72 0.96 -13.67
N THR A 116 -10.32 0.94 -14.86
CA THR A 116 -9.70 0.48 -16.12
C THR A 116 -8.78 1.53 -16.77
N ILE A 117 -8.97 2.81 -16.45
CA ILE A 117 -8.17 3.95 -16.94
C ILE A 117 -7.00 4.22 -15.98
N ILE A 118 -7.25 4.09 -14.67
CA ILE A 118 -6.26 4.31 -13.62
C ILE A 118 -6.14 3.03 -12.77
N PRO A 119 -5.30 2.07 -13.19
CA PRO A 119 -4.92 0.95 -12.33
C PRO A 119 -4.08 1.45 -11.14
N LYS A 120 -4.04 0.65 -10.07
CA LYS A 120 -3.24 0.93 -8.87
C LYS A 120 -1.74 0.83 -9.17
N ASP A 121 -0.92 1.46 -8.33
CA ASP A 121 0.54 1.56 -8.56
C ASP A 121 1.25 0.19 -8.41
N MET A 122 1.63 -0.39 -9.55
CA MET A 122 2.28 -1.71 -9.59
C MET A 122 3.69 -1.73 -8.96
N PHE A 123 4.31 -0.59 -8.63
CA PHE A 123 5.59 -0.59 -7.93
C PHE A 123 5.39 -0.82 -6.43
N PHE A 124 4.61 0.03 -5.76
CA PHE A 124 4.36 -0.07 -4.32
C PHE A 124 3.52 -1.29 -3.96
N TYR A 125 2.40 -1.51 -4.65
CA TYR A 125 1.50 -2.63 -4.34
C TYR A 125 2.12 -4.01 -4.60
N SER A 126 3.14 -4.13 -5.46
CA SER A 126 3.87 -5.40 -5.65
C SER A 126 4.59 -5.91 -4.40
N VAL A 127 4.87 -5.03 -3.42
CA VAL A 127 5.51 -5.39 -2.16
C VAL A 127 4.54 -6.13 -1.23
N LEU A 128 3.23 -5.89 -1.36
CA LEU A 128 2.16 -6.50 -0.56
C LEU A 128 1.68 -7.84 -1.14
N ASN A 129 1.94 -8.13 -2.42
CA ASN A 129 1.47 -9.34 -3.11
C ASN A 129 1.88 -10.66 -2.40
N PRO A 130 3.10 -10.82 -1.84
CA PRO A 130 3.46 -12.00 -1.05
C PRO A 130 2.73 -12.15 0.30
N TRP A 131 1.89 -11.19 0.69
CA TRP A 131 1.10 -11.19 1.93
C TRP A 131 -0.41 -11.19 1.63
N LEU A 132 -0.89 -10.31 0.74
CA LEU A 132 -2.32 -10.09 0.48
C LEU A 132 -2.83 -10.76 -0.82
N GLY A 133 -1.97 -11.39 -1.61
CA GLY A 133 -2.33 -11.98 -2.90
C GLY A 133 -2.95 -10.98 -3.90
N ASP A 134 -3.66 -11.48 -4.91
CA ASP A 134 -4.34 -10.64 -5.93
C ASP A 134 -5.81 -10.34 -5.56
N GLY A 135 -6.04 -9.97 -4.30
CA GLY A 135 -7.36 -9.63 -3.73
C GLY A 135 -7.82 -8.22 -4.09
N LEU A 136 -8.90 -7.71 -3.47
CA LEU A 136 -9.55 -6.46 -3.86
C LEU A 136 -8.62 -5.23 -3.77
N LEU A 137 -7.65 -5.24 -2.85
CA LEU A 137 -6.65 -4.18 -2.75
C LEU A 137 -5.60 -4.24 -3.87
N LEU A 138 -5.14 -5.40 -4.34
CA LEU A 138 -4.06 -5.45 -5.36
C LEU A 138 -4.60 -5.57 -6.79
N SER A 139 -5.74 -6.24 -6.99
CA SER A 139 -6.33 -6.52 -8.29
C SER A 139 -6.77 -5.26 -9.06
N ALA A 140 -6.92 -5.43 -10.38
CA ALA A 140 -7.35 -4.37 -11.30
C ALA A 140 -8.29 -4.90 -12.39
N GLY A 141 -8.88 -3.99 -13.18
CA GLY A 141 -9.70 -4.31 -14.34
C GLY A 141 -10.95 -5.15 -14.01
N ASP A 142 -11.26 -6.11 -14.88
CA ASP A 142 -12.49 -6.90 -14.80
C ASP A 142 -12.53 -7.80 -13.57
N LYS A 143 -11.37 -8.32 -13.11
CA LYS A 143 -11.25 -9.12 -11.87
C LYS A 143 -11.66 -8.30 -10.65
N TRP A 144 -11.01 -7.15 -10.46
CA TRP A 144 -11.38 -6.20 -9.39
C TRP A 144 -12.87 -5.82 -9.45
N SER A 145 -13.38 -5.53 -10.66
CA SER A 145 -14.78 -5.16 -10.87
C SER A 145 -15.75 -6.28 -10.48
N HIS A 146 -15.40 -7.53 -10.79
CA HIS A 146 -16.16 -8.73 -10.44
C HIS A 146 -16.14 -9.01 -8.93
N HIS A 147 -14.95 -9.02 -8.31
CA HIS A 147 -14.78 -9.24 -6.87
C HIS A 147 -15.52 -8.15 -6.08
N ARG A 148 -15.41 -6.88 -6.50
CA ARG A 148 -16.14 -5.78 -5.87
C ARG A 148 -17.66 -5.97 -5.91
N ARG A 149 -18.23 -6.53 -6.99
CA ARG A 149 -19.67 -6.84 -7.06
C ARG A 149 -20.07 -7.94 -6.09
N LEU A 150 -19.30 -9.04 -6.02
CA LEU A 150 -19.57 -10.15 -5.10
C LEU A 150 -19.49 -9.72 -3.62
N LEU A 151 -18.53 -8.87 -3.28
CA LEU A 151 -18.20 -8.53 -1.88
C LEU A 151 -18.99 -7.34 -1.34
N THR A 152 -19.48 -6.43 -2.18
CA THR A 152 -20.23 -5.23 -1.72
C THR A 152 -21.47 -5.54 -0.85
N PRO A 153 -22.25 -6.62 -1.09
CA PRO A 153 -23.36 -7.01 -0.21
C PRO A 153 -22.96 -7.52 1.18
N ALA A 154 -21.69 -7.87 1.43
CA ALA A 154 -21.25 -8.44 2.70
C ALA A 154 -21.01 -7.38 3.81
N PHE A 155 -20.95 -6.10 3.47
CA PHE A 155 -20.69 -5.01 4.41
C PHE A 155 -21.94 -4.60 5.21
N HIS A 156 -22.40 -5.48 6.09
CA HIS A 156 -23.34 -5.15 7.16
C HIS A 156 -22.59 -4.94 8.48
N PHE A 157 -23.00 -3.93 9.26
CA PHE A 157 -22.30 -3.50 10.47
C PHE A 157 -23.08 -3.89 11.73
N GLU A 158 -22.45 -4.68 12.59
CA GLU A 158 -22.83 -4.79 14.01
C GLU A 158 -21.79 -4.04 14.87
N ILE A 159 -22.23 -3.49 16.00
CA ILE A 159 -21.39 -2.72 16.93
C ILE A 159 -21.28 -3.50 18.23
N PHE A 160 -20.05 -3.79 18.67
CA PHE A 160 -19.77 -4.56 19.88
C PHE A 160 -19.29 -3.71 21.07
N GLU A 161 -19.44 -4.26 22.28
CA GLU A 161 -19.50 -3.47 23.52
C GLU A 161 -18.15 -2.92 24.02
N ALA A 162 -18.17 -1.68 24.52
CA ALA A 162 -17.08 -1.08 25.31
C ALA A 162 -16.97 -1.62 26.76
N ALA A 163 -17.68 -2.71 27.10
CA ALA A 163 -17.81 -3.23 28.47
C ALA A 163 -16.45 -3.62 29.10
N LYS A 164 -15.52 -4.15 28.29
CA LYS A 164 -14.16 -4.50 28.74
C LYS A 164 -13.40 -3.31 29.33
N TRP A 165 -13.49 -2.13 28.71
CA TRP A 165 -12.76 -0.94 29.18
C TRP A 165 -13.35 -0.38 30.48
N GLN A 166 -14.66 -0.49 30.67
CA GLN A 166 -15.31 -0.14 31.95
C GLN A 166 -14.79 -1.02 33.09
N ARG A 167 -14.62 -2.33 32.83
CA ARG A 167 -14.02 -3.27 33.79
C ARG A 167 -12.57 -2.91 34.13
N LEU A 168 -11.71 -2.71 33.12
CA LEU A 168 -10.30 -2.35 33.33
C LEU A 168 -10.13 -1.03 34.11
N ALA A 169 -11.00 -0.05 33.88
CA ALA A 169 -11.03 1.19 34.66
C ALA A 169 -11.45 0.95 36.13
N SER A 170 -12.39 0.02 36.38
CA SER A 170 -12.80 -0.35 37.75
C SER A 170 -11.76 -1.18 38.51
N GLU A 171 -10.89 -1.91 37.80
CA GLU A 171 -9.81 -2.72 38.37
C GLU A 171 -8.58 -1.86 38.77
N GLY A 172 -8.61 -0.54 38.52
CA GLY A 172 -7.67 0.44 39.08
C GLY A 172 -6.49 0.84 38.18
N SER A 173 -6.50 0.42 36.91
CA SER A 173 -5.46 0.79 35.93
C SER A 173 -5.50 2.29 35.61
N THR A 174 -4.52 3.06 36.10
CA THR A 174 -4.44 4.52 35.90
C THR A 174 -3.94 4.94 34.52
N HIS A 175 -3.25 4.04 33.82
CA HIS A 175 -2.75 4.24 32.46
C HIS A 175 -2.91 2.93 31.68
N LEU A 176 -3.41 3.04 30.44
CA LEU A 176 -3.56 1.93 29.48
C LEU A 176 -3.01 2.42 28.13
N ASP A 177 -2.33 1.54 27.39
CA ASP A 177 -2.10 1.81 25.96
C ASP A 177 -3.38 1.46 25.21
N MET A 178 -4.06 2.50 24.72
CA MET A 178 -5.31 2.33 24.00
C MET A 178 -5.11 1.74 22.60
N PHE A 179 -3.93 1.83 21.99
CA PHE A 179 -3.74 1.36 20.61
C PHE A 179 -3.88 -0.17 20.54
N GLU A 180 -3.17 -0.91 21.40
CA GLU A 180 -3.31 -2.38 21.48
C GLU A 180 -4.75 -2.80 21.82
N HIS A 181 -5.37 -2.16 22.81
CA HIS A 181 -6.75 -2.45 23.23
C HIS A 181 -7.79 -2.15 22.15
N ILE A 182 -7.57 -1.16 21.29
CA ILE A 182 -8.44 -0.85 20.16
C ILE A 182 -8.19 -1.84 19.02
N SER A 183 -6.94 -2.15 18.65
CA SER A 183 -6.64 -3.13 17.60
C SER A 183 -7.17 -4.53 17.90
N LEU A 184 -7.15 -4.95 19.18
CA LEU A 184 -7.81 -6.18 19.62
C LEU A 184 -9.33 -6.11 19.47
N MET A 185 -9.95 -4.97 19.77
CA MET A 185 -11.40 -4.78 19.68
C MET A 185 -11.91 -4.66 18.23
N THR A 186 -11.17 -3.98 17.35
CA THR A 186 -11.51 -3.90 15.92
C THR A 186 -11.31 -5.24 15.23
N LEU A 187 -10.27 -6.01 15.58
CA LEU A 187 -10.08 -7.35 15.04
C LEU A 187 -11.17 -8.31 15.51
N ASP A 188 -11.49 -8.34 16.80
CA ASP A 188 -12.54 -9.19 17.37
C ASP A 188 -13.91 -8.89 16.74
N SER A 189 -14.22 -7.60 16.56
CA SER A 189 -15.45 -7.15 15.86
C SER A 189 -15.44 -7.55 14.38
N LEU A 190 -14.32 -7.37 13.67
CA LEU A 190 -14.17 -7.76 12.27
C LEU A 190 -14.35 -9.27 12.08
N GLN A 191 -13.72 -10.07 12.93
CA GLN A 191 -13.81 -11.53 12.90
C GLN A 191 -15.24 -12.01 13.16
N LYS A 192 -15.98 -11.36 14.07
CA LYS A 192 -17.39 -11.65 14.33
C LYS A 192 -18.29 -11.25 13.17
N CYS A 193 -18.23 -10.00 12.70
CA CYS A 193 -19.10 -9.47 11.66
C CYS A 193 -18.85 -10.10 10.27
N VAL A 194 -17.59 -10.23 9.86
CA VAL A 194 -17.23 -10.60 8.47
C VAL A 194 -16.86 -12.07 8.34
N PHE A 195 -16.23 -12.66 9.35
CA PHE A 195 -15.74 -14.05 9.31
C PHE A 195 -16.60 -15.03 10.13
N SER A 196 -17.66 -14.55 10.82
CA SER A 196 -18.49 -15.35 11.74
C SER A 196 -17.69 -16.11 12.81
N PHE A 197 -16.52 -15.58 13.20
CA PHE A 197 -15.52 -16.27 14.00
C PHE A 197 -15.27 -15.54 15.33
N ASP A 198 -15.54 -16.21 16.45
CA ASP A 198 -15.23 -15.69 17.78
C ASP A 198 -13.88 -16.21 18.29
N SER A 199 -12.82 -15.48 18.01
CA SER A 199 -11.47 -15.78 18.50
C SER A 199 -11.31 -15.55 20.01
N ASN A 200 -12.20 -14.79 20.64
CA ASN A 200 -12.02 -14.18 21.96
C ASN A 200 -10.66 -13.46 22.11
N CYS A 201 -10.11 -12.92 21.01
CA CYS A 201 -8.75 -12.35 21.01
C CYS A 201 -8.60 -11.15 21.95
N GLN A 202 -9.69 -10.49 22.36
CA GLN A 202 -9.60 -9.45 23.38
C GLN A 202 -9.06 -9.95 24.73
N GLU A 203 -9.24 -11.22 25.11
CA GLU A 203 -8.86 -11.73 26.43
C GLU A 203 -7.48 -12.42 26.46
N LYS A 204 -6.75 -12.45 25.34
CA LYS A 204 -5.43 -13.12 25.21
C LYS A 204 -4.52 -12.37 24.23
N PRO A 205 -3.18 -12.38 24.40
CA PRO A 205 -2.28 -11.82 23.39
C PRO A 205 -2.47 -12.53 22.05
N SER A 206 -2.65 -11.75 20.98
CA SER A 206 -2.92 -12.26 19.63
C SER A 206 -1.63 -12.35 18.80
N GLU A 207 -1.18 -13.58 18.52
CA GLU A 207 -0.05 -13.82 17.61
C GLU A 207 -0.31 -13.25 16.21
N TYR A 208 -1.57 -13.19 15.76
CA TYR A 208 -1.95 -12.57 14.49
C TYR A 208 -1.71 -11.05 14.51
N ILE A 209 -2.08 -10.33 15.58
CA ILE A 209 -1.81 -8.89 15.67
C ILE A 209 -0.31 -8.62 15.78
N ALA A 210 0.42 -9.44 16.54
CA ALA A 210 1.89 -9.36 16.58
C ALA A 210 2.50 -9.55 15.18
N ALA A 211 2.00 -10.52 14.41
CA ALA A 211 2.44 -10.77 13.03
C ALA A 211 2.04 -9.66 12.05
N VAL A 212 0.84 -9.06 12.16
CA VAL A 212 0.44 -7.91 11.32
C VAL A 212 1.26 -6.67 11.65
N LEU A 213 1.47 -6.37 12.94
CA LEU A 213 2.33 -5.27 13.35
C LEU A 213 3.79 -5.49 12.90
N GLU A 214 4.30 -6.72 12.99
CA GLU A 214 5.63 -7.06 12.45
C GLU A 214 5.66 -6.98 10.92
N LEU A 215 4.66 -7.47 10.19
CA LEU A 215 4.60 -7.39 8.73
C LEU A 215 4.51 -5.94 8.23
N SER A 216 3.64 -5.12 8.83
CA SER A 216 3.55 -3.68 8.55
C SER A 216 4.87 -2.98 8.87
N ALA A 217 5.46 -3.25 10.03
CA ALA A 217 6.78 -2.74 10.40
C ALA A 217 7.87 -3.25 9.45
N LEU A 218 7.79 -4.47 8.92
CA LEU A 218 8.74 -5.04 7.95
C LEU A 218 8.54 -4.47 6.54
N VAL A 219 7.33 -4.09 6.13
CA VAL A 219 7.08 -3.38 4.86
C VAL A 219 7.64 -1.95 4.93
N MET A 220 7.39 -1.25 6.04
CA MET A 220 7.98 0.07 6.30
C MET A 220 9.50 -0.03 6.41
N LYS A 221 10.03 -0.92 7.25
CA LYS A 221 11.47 -1.19 7.39
C LYS A 221 12.12 -1.75 6.14
N ARG A 222 11.39 -2.42 5.23
CA ARG A 222 11.90 -2.78 3.89
C ARG A 222 12.00 -1.55 3.01
N THR A 223 11.08 -0.59 3.14
CA THR A 223 11.18 0.71 2.44
C THR A 223 12.35 1.52 3.00
N GLU A 224 12.47 1.64 4.33
CA GLU A 224 13.61 2.26 5.02
C GLU A 224 14.93 1.53 4.78
N ALA A 225 14.94 0.20 4.65
CA ALA A 225 16.14 -0.58 4.34
C ALA A 225 16.48 -0.51 2.85
N CYS A 226 15.49 -0.39 1.96
CA CYS A 226 15.73 0.00 0.57
C CYS A 226 16.33 1.40 0.53
N ASP A 227 15.78 2.38 1.23
CA ASP A 227 16.32 3.74 1.29
C ASP A 227 17.69 3.78 1.97
N LEU A 228 17.93 3.04 3.05
CA LEU A 228 19.25 2.92 3.70
C LEU A 228 20.25 2.19 2.80
N VAL A 229 19.83 1.18 2.03
CA VAL A 229 20.70 0.52 1.04
C VAL A 229 20.89 1.42 -0.18
N HIS A 230 19.92 2.24 -0.59
CA HIS A 230 20.07 3.26 -1.64
C HIS A 230 20.90 4.46 -1.18
N ASP A 231 20.88 4.81 0.11
CA ASP A 231 21.65 5.88 0.75
C ASP A 231 23.08 5.42 1.05
N PHE A 232 23.26 4.18 1.49
CA PHE A 232 24.57 3.54 1.56
C PHE A 232 25.11 3.33 0.15
N THR A 233 24.28 2.94 -0.81
CA THR A 233 24.67 2.84 -2.24
C THR A 233 24.78 4.22 -2.88
N GLU A 234 24.21 5.30 -2.35
CA GLU A 234 24.46 6.68 -2.77
C GLU A 234 25.79 7.15 -2.18
N ALA A 235 26.02 6.95 -0.89
CA ALA A 235 27.27 7.25 -0.22
C ALA A 235 28.42 6.48 -0.87
N VAL A 236 28.21 5.20 -1.17
CA VAL A 236 29.14 4.34 -1.90
C VAL A 236 29.21 4.71 -3.37
N ILE A 237 28.13 4.98 -4.13
CA ILE A 237 28.23 5.42 -5.55
C ILE A 237 28.87 6.81 -5.66
N ARG A 238 28.72 7.69 -4.67
CA ARG A 238 29.38 8.99 -4.57
C ARG A 238 30.85 8.83 -4.17
N GLU A 239 31.14 7.99 -3.18
CA GLU A 239 32.49 7.60 -2.84
C GLU A 239 33.15 6.95 -4.05
N ARG A 240 32.44 6.11 -4.83
CA ARG A 240 32.87 5.54 -6.11
C ARG A 240 32.84 6.55 -7.28
N HIS A 241 32.13 7.67 -7.17
CA HIS A 241 32.37 8.80 -8.06
C HIS A 241 33.74 9.46 -7.80
N CYS A 242 34.40 9.08 -6.70
CA CYS A 242 35.81 9.37 -6.37
C CYS A 242 36.71 8.11 -6.36
N THR A 243 36.14 6.91 -6.21
CA THR A 243 36.85 5.63 -5.91
C THR A 243 36.38 4.46 -6.80
N LEU A 244 35.65 4.73 -7.89
CA LEU A 244 35.48 3.94 -9.13
C LEU A 244 36.14 4.68 -10.31
N ILE A 245 36.34 5.99 -10.15
CA ILE A 245 37.61 6.65 -10.47
C ILE A 245 38.83 5.84 -9.94
N SER A 246 38.64 4.91 -8.97
CA SER A 246 39.61 3.88 -8.57
C SER A 246 39.01 2.52 -8.11
N GLN A 247 38.25 1.83 -8.98
CA GLN A 247 37.77 0.41 -8.86
C GLN A 247 36.37 0.10 -8.21
N CYS A 248 35.61 -0.81 -8.85
CA CYS A 248 34.34 -1.44 -8.41
C CYS A 248 34.64 -2.68 -7.52
N SER A 249 33.91 -3.07 -6.45
CA SER A 249 32.48 -3.48 -6.28
C SER A 249 32.02 -4.67 -7.16
N GLN A 250 31.34 -5.72 -6.65
CA GLN A 250 30.96 -6.10 -5.26
C GLN A 250 30.60 -7.63 -5.16
N ASP A 251 30.02 -8.10 -4.05
CA ASP A 251 30.02 -9.52 -3.59
C ASP A 251 28.70 -10.34 -3.60
N PHE A 252 28.85 -11.66 -3.77
CA PHE A 252 28.15 -12.87 -3.23
C PHE A 252 26.60 -13.14 -3.16
N LEU A 253 26.26 -14.40 -3.49
CA LEU A 253 25.19 -15.33 -3.00
C LEU A 253 23.67 -15.22 -3.33
N LYS A 254 22.99 -16.41 -3.37
CA LYS A 254 21.55 -16.67 -3.07
C LYS A 254 21.17 -18.18 -3.04
N ALA A 255 20.01 -18.55 -2.42
CA ALA A 255 19.45 -19.92 -2.35
C ALA A 255 17.88 -19.97 -2.22
N LYS A 256 17.30 -21.19 -2.12
CA LYS A 256 15.85 -21.61 -2.18
C LYS A 256 15.11 -21.67 -0.80
N ALA A 257 13.81 -22.04 -0.63
CA ALA A 257 12.49 -21.89 -1.35
C ALA A 257 11.36 -22.78 -0.72
N LYS A 258 10.04 -22.43 -0.90
CA LYS A 258 8.77 -23.26 -0.72
C LYS A 258 8.40 -23.68 0.77
N VAL A 259 7.14 -23.87 1.25
CA VAL A 259 5.76 -23.74 0.67
C VAL A 259 4.53 -23.85 1.64
N GLU A 260 3.32 -23.38 1.20
CA GLU A 260 1.86 -23.78 1.38
C GLU A 260 1.38 -24.61 2.63
N THR A 261 0.14 -24.54 3.19
CA THR A 261 -1.17 -23.86 2.85
C THR A 261 -2.04 -23.55 4.10
N LEU A 262 -3.27 -23.02 3.91
CA LEU A 262 -4.21 -22.46 4.92
C LEU A 262 -5.69 -22.80 4.66
N ASP A 263 -6.55 -22.59 5.68
CA ASP A 263 -8.03 -22.50 5.66
C ASP A 263 -8.46 -21.66 6.89
N PHE A 264 -9.50 -20.83 7.03
CA PHE A 264 -10.43 -20.03 6.19
C PHE A 264 -11.55 -20.61 5.31
N ILE A 265 -11.23 -21.43 4.30
CA ILE A 265 -11.77 -21.36 2.92
C ILE A 265 -13.32 -21.34 2.69
N ASP A 266 -14.13 -21.81 3.65
CA ASP A 266 -15.55 -22.18 3.49
C ASP A 266 -16.51 -21.07 3.01
N VAL A 267 -16.28 -19.80 3.41
CA VAL A 267 -17.13 -18.66 3.00
C VAL A 267 -17.11 -18.46 1.48
N LEU A 268 -15.98 -18.78 0.87
CA LEU A 268 -15.59 -18.29 -0.44
C LEU A 268 -15.52 -19.44 -1.47
N LEU A 269 -15.40 -20.70 -1.01
CA LEU A 269 -15.80 -21.92 -1.74
C LEU A 269 -17.26 -21.89 -2.25
N LEU A 270 -18.11 -21.06 -1.64
CA LEU A 270 -19.55 -21.04 -1.87
C LEU A 270 -20.03 -19.83 -2.70
N ALA A 271 -19.13 -18.88 -3.03
CA ALA A 271 -19.47 -17.68 -3.79
C ALA A 271 -19.61 -17.99 -5.29
N LYS A 272 -20.69 -17.51 -5.92
CA LYS A 272 -20.99 -17.68 -7.35
C LYS A 272 -21.40 -16.36 -8.01
N ASP A 273 -20.97 -16.14 -9.25
CA ASP A 273 -21.36 -14.99 -10.06
C ASP A 273 -22.69 -15.19 -10.83
N GLU A 274 -23.08 -14.19 -11.61
CA GLU A 274 -24.33 -14.17 -12.38
C GLU A 274 -24.39 -15.25 -13.49
N ASP A 275 -23.24 -15.75 -13.96
CA ASP A 275 -23.10 -16.88 -14.88
C ASP A 275 -22.89 -18.23 -14.15
N GLY A 276 -22.87 -18.21 -12.80
CA GLY A 276 -22.75 -19.38 -11.93
C GLY A 276 -21.31 -19.80 -11.60
N LYS A 277 -20.31 -19.01 -11.99
CA LYS A 277 -18.87 -19.27 -11.85
C LYS A 277 -18.38 -18.94 -10.43
N GLU A 278 -17.51 -19.79 -9.91
CA GLU A 278 -16.89 -19.67 -8.57
C GLU A 278 -15.56 -18.86 -8.60
N LEU A 279 -15.11 -18.40 -7.43
CA LEU A 279 -13.75 -17.91 -7.20
C LEU A 279 -12.79 -19.08 -6.93
N SER A 280 -11.49 -18.95 -7.22
CA SER A 280 -10.51 -20.01 -6.97
C SER A 280 -9.83 -19.87 -5.60
N ASP A 281 -9.37 -20.99 -5.02
CA ASP A 281 -8.77 -21.07 -3.68
C ASP A 281 -7.69 -19.99 -3.40
N GLU A 282 -6.94 -19.56 -4.43
CA GLU A 282 -5.95 -18.48 -4.31
C GLU A 282 -6.57 -17.08 -4.25
N ASP A 283 -7.62 -16.82 -5.04
CA ASP A 283 -8.39 -15.58 -5.00
C ASP A 283 -9.19 -15.48 -3.69
N ILE A 284 -9.70 -16.63 -3.24
CA ILE A 284 -10.36 -16.84 -1.95
C ILE A 284 -9.43 -16.44 -0.79
N GLN A 285 -8.20 -16.96 -0.76
CA GLN A 285 -7.23 -16.61 0.28
C GLN A 285 -6.83 -15.12 0.21
N ALA A 286 -6.61 -14.59 -1.00
CA ALA A 286 -6.19 -13.22 -1.19
C ALA A 286 -7.21 -12.17 -0.69
N GLU A 287 -8.52 -12.44 -0.85
CA GLU A 287 -9.55 -11.58 -0.24
C GLU A 287 -9.56 -11.70 1.29
N ALA A 288 -9.31 -12.89 1.85
CA ALA A 288 -9.23 -13.08 3.31
C ALA A 288 -8.08 -12.26 3.93
N ASP A 289 -6.87 -12.38 3.37
CA ASP A 289 -5.69 -11.67 3.83
C ASP A 289 -5.86 -10.15 3.65
N THR A 290 -6.48 -9.71 2.54
CA THR A 290 -6.86 -8.31 2.30
C THR A 290 -7.81 -7.79 3.38
N PHE A 291 -8.98 -8.43 3.60
CA PHE A 291 -9.99 -7.91 4.53
C PHE A 291 -9.53 -7.96 5.98
N MET A 292 -8.86 -9.03 6.40
CA MET A 292 -8.40 -9.16 7.78
C MET A 292 -7.37 -8.07 8.11
N PHE A 293 -6.50 -7.69 7.18
CA PHE A 293 -5.60 -6.55 7.34
C PHE A 293 -6.36 -5.20 7.30
N GLU A 294 -7.01 -4.88 6.18
CA GLU A 294 -7.56 -3.53 5.93
C GLU A 294 -8.61 -3.12 6.98
N GLY A 295 -9.46 -4.06 7.40
CA GLY A 295 -10.61 -3.77 8.25
C GLY A 295 -10.25 -3.36 9.69
N HIS A 296 -9.24 -3.99 10.29
CA HIS A 296 -8.94 -3.77 11.72
C HIS A 296 -7.89 -2.69 11.98
N ASP A 297 -6.78 -2.68 11.23
CA ASP A 297 -5.61 -1.82 11.49
C ASP A 297 -5.92 -0.35 11.17
N THR A 298 -6.55 -0.08 10.02
CA THR A 298 -6.95 1.27 9.62
C THR A 298 -7.98 1.88 10.59
N THR A 299 -8.98 1.09 10.97
CA THR A 299 -10.00 1.46 11.95
C THR A 299 -9.41 1.69 13.33
N ALA A 300 -8.44 0.87 13.77
CA ALA A 300 -7.81 1.01 15.08
C ALA A 300 -6.95 2.27 15.17
N SER A 301 -6.19 2.58 14.12
CA SER A 301 -5.47 3.86 13.99
C SER A 301 -6.44 5.03 14.04
N GLY A 302 -7.53 5.00 13.27
CA GLY A 302 -8.56 6.04 13.25
C GLY A 302 -9.18 6.29 14.64
N LEU A 303 -9.66 5.24 15.31
CA LEU A 303 -10.25 5.33 16.65
C LEU A 303 -9.24 5.81 17.70
N SER A 304 -7.99 5.36 17.63
CA SER A 304 -6.91 5.82 18.54
C SER A 304 -6.64 7.31 18.38
N TRP A 305 -6.57 7.81 17.15
CA TRP A 305 -6.43 9.24 16.86
C TRP A 305 -7.67 10.06 17.27
N VAL A 306 -8.88 9.51 17.15
CA VAL A 306 -10.09 10.15 17.67
C VAL A 306 -10.02 10.30 19.19
N LEU A 307 -9.72 9.23 19.94
CA LEU A 307 -9.59 9.31 21.41
C LEU A 307 -8.49 10.28 21.83
N TYR A 308 -7.33 10.25 21.18
CA TYR A 308 -6.22 11.18 21.44
C TYR A 308 -6.65 12.65 21.25
N ASN A 309 -7.35 12.98 20.16
CA ASN A 309 -7.81 14.34 19.91
C ASN A 309 -8.92 14.78 20.87
N LEU A 310 -9.84 13.88 21.27
CA LEU A 310 -10.85 14.19 22.28
C LEU A 310 -10.19 14.49 23.65
N VAL A 311 -9.22 13.70 24.10
CA VAL A 311 -8.46 13.97 25.33
C VAL A 311 -7.66 15.28 25.23
N LYS A 312 -7.15 15.61 24.05
CA LYS A 312 -6.38 16.84 23.79
C LYS A 312 -7.25 18.11 23.75
N TYR A 313 -8.52 17.99 23.35
CA TYR A 313 -9.45 19.12 23.21
C TYR A 313 -10.78 18.84 23.97
N PRO A 314 -10.80 19.03 25.31
CA PRO A 314 -11.96 18.67 26.14
C PRO A 314 -13.28 19.33 25.72
N GLU A 315 -13.24 20.51 25.11
CA GLU A 315 -14.42 21.22 24.57
C GLU A 315 -15.18 20.41 23.49
N TYR A 316 -14.51 19.55 22.73
CA TYR A 316 -15.16 18.62 21.80
C TYR A 316 -15.53 17.31 22.50
N GLN A 317 -14.72 16.86 23.46
CA GLN A 317 -15.02 15.67 24.27
C GLN A 317 -16.33 15.83 25.06
N GLU A 318 -16.55 16.97 25.72
CA GLU A 318 -17.76 17.28 26.46
C GLU A 318 -18.98 17.34 25.52
N ARG A 319 -18.84 17.93 24.33
CA ARG A 319 -19.91 18.00 23.32
C ARG A 319 -20.30 16.62 22.78
N CYS A 320 -19.34 15.81 22.36
CA CYS A 320 -19.61 14.44 21.89
C CYS A 320 -20.17 13.56 23.02
N GLN A 321 -19.68 13.72 24.26
CA GLN A 321 -20.26 13.04 25.41
C GLN A 321 -21.69 13.51 25.70
N GLN A 322 -22.00 14.79 25.56
CA GLN A 322 -23.38 15.27 25.69
C GLN A 322 -24.25 14.64 24.60
N GLU A 323 -23.87 14.73 23.33
CA GLU A 323 -24.62 14.15 22.20
C GLU A 323 -24.91 12.65 22.40
N VAL A 324 -23.91 11.86 22.80
CA VAL A 324 -24.09 10.43 23.13
C VAL A 324 -25.00 10.22 24.35
N ARG A 325 -24.88 11.02 25.42
CA ARG A 325 -25.79 10.96 26.58
C ARG A 325 -27.22 11.36 26.21
N GLU A 326 -27.39 12.27 25.24
CA GLU A 326 -28.71 12.70 24.75
C GLU A 326 -29.36 11.65 23.85
N LEU A 327 -28.56 10.93 23.07
CA LEU A 327 -28.97 9.76 22.28
C LEU A 327 -29.44 8.58 23.16
N LEU A 328 -28.78 8.40 24.32
CA LEU A 328 -28.94 7.25 25.23
C LEU A 328 -29.86 7.50 26.44
N ARG A 329 -30.52 8.67 26.56
CA ARG A 329 -31.19 9.16 27.80
C ARG A 329 -31.98 8.13 28.62
N ASP A 330 -32.67 7.20 27.95
CA ASP A 330 -33.61 6.25 28.57
C ASP A 330 -33.24 4.75 28.35
N ARG A 331 -31.98 4.43 28.00
CA ARG A 331 -31.54 3.05 27.67
C ARG A 331 -30.22 2.63 28.32
N GLU A 332 -29.99 1.31 28.46
CA GLU A 332 -28.65 0.80 28.74
C GLU A 332 -27.72 1.03 27.53
N PRO A 333 -26.41 1.32 27.74
CA PRO A 333 -25.46 1.59 26.65
C PRO A 333 -25.15 0.43 25.68
N LYS A 334 -25.83 -0.72 25.81
CA LYS A 334 -25.53 -1.96 25.08
C LYS A 334 -26.14 -2.02 23.67
N GLU A 335 -27.23 -1.28 23.43
CA GLU A 335 -28.02 -1.38 22.20
C GLU A 335 -28.17 -0.01 21.51
N ILE A 336 -27.12 0.38 20.77
CA ILE A 336 -27.17 1.53 19.86
C ILE A 336 -27.76 1.07 18.52
N GLU A 337 -29.05 1.33 18.32
CA GLU A 337 -29.75 1.06 17.05
C GLU A 337 -29.12 1.84 15.87
N TRP A 338 -28.94 1.18 14.72
CA TRP A 338 -28.32 1.78 13.52
C TRP A 338 -28.88 3.18 13.16
N GLY A 339 -30.21 3.32 13.11
CA GLY A 339 -30.90 4.57 12.77
C GLY A 339 -30.73 5.71 13.78
N LYS A 340 -29.93 5.52 14.84
CA LYS A 340 -29.49 6.57 15.77
C LYS A 340 -28.11 7.13 15.41
N LEU A 341 -27.24 6.34 14.78
CA LEU A 341 -25.91 6.76 14.32
C LEU A 341 -26.02 7.89 13.28
N GLU A 342 -26.97 7.77 12.35
CA GLU A 342 -27.28 8.77 11.32
C GLU A 342 -27.64 10.15 11.92
N GLY A 343 -28.17 10.17 13.15
CA GLY A 343 -28.53 11.40 13.89
C GLY A 343 -27.35 12.17 14.49
N MET A 344 -26.18 11.53 14.66
CA MET A 344 -24.98 12.09 15.32
C MET A 344 -24.24 13.17 14.50
N SER A 345 -24.87 13.66 13.44
CA SER A 345 -24.40 14.80 12.63
C SER A 345 -25.13 16.10 12.96
N SER A 346 -26.30 16.03 13.61
CA SER A 346 -27.27 17.12 13.67
C SER A 346 -26.92 18.28 14.62
N SER A 347 -25.94 18.11 15.51
CA SER A 347 -25.45 19.18 16.41
C SER A 347 -24.28 20.01 15.83
N LEU A 348 -23.67 19.55 14.73
CA LEU A 348 -22.52 20.20 14.10
C LEU A 348 -22.99 21.16 13.01
N GLY A 349 -23.20 22.42 13.40
CA GLY A 349 -23.64 23.52 12.53
C GLY A 349 -22.62 23.97 11.47
N VAL A 350 -22.13 23.05 10.64
CA VAL A 350 -21.35 23.32 9.43
C VAL A 350 -22.34 23.67 8.32
N GLN A 351 -22.49 24.96 8.03
CA GLN A 351 -23.11 25.40 6.77
C GLN A 351 -22.14 25.08 5.62
N GLY A 352 -22.62 24.35 4.62
CA GLY A 352 -21.88 24.00 3.40
C GLY A 352 -22.00 25.04 2.28
#